data_AF-A0A1M7GYA1-F1
#
_entry.id   AF-A0A1M7GYA1-F1
#
_cell.length_a   1.000
_cell.length_b   1.000
_cell.length_c   1.000
_cell.angle_alpha   90.00
_cell.angle_beta   90.00
_cell.angle_gamma   90.00
#
_symmetry.space_group_name_H-M   'P 1'
#
loop_
_entity.id
_entity.type
_entity.pdbx_description
1 polymer ?
#
loop_
_entity_poly.entity_id
_entity_poly.type
_entity_poly.pdbx_seq_one_letter_code
_entity_poly.pdbx_strand_id
1 'polypeptide(L)'
;MEDNNKNALYCSHCGALIDEEDDYEEVNGEIVCTDCFERHTTTCDRCGETIWTDDSYGDEYTTLCHHCYENHYTRCSCCDTLIHEDDAAGISYVKDDKVTIFKKPKPAHKIHFNEPNGTKAVMGHTRLATQGDKKHNFNNHPFSGHADKEFAFAHNGVLWNDKDLRKEGVIPTSYIDTDSYIGVQLIEKQGKLDFDSLQYMAETVEGNFTFTMLDQYNSLYIIKGSNPMYLLHFETIGLYVYASTETIMKKALKQLGLHKFESKRVDTEEGDILRIDRSGKITRSQFEPRIYRSKYLSWYDDDCSSYYNIHEEILLEYCGCYGVDSTDVELLLDYGYTCDEIEDMLADHRLLHEALRDVKYMYGEDIYEGCYGGAF
;
A
#
# COMPACT_ATOMS: atom_id res chain seq x y z
N MET A 1 45.37 -48.06 -5.97
CA MET A 1 44.41 -47.50 -6.92
C MET A 1 43.03 -47.74 -6.33
N GLU A 2 42.63 -46.85 -5.45
CA GLU A 2 41.21 -46.59 -5.18
C GLU A 2 41.15 -45.06 -5.27
N ASP A 3 40.77 -44.58 -6.46
CA ASP A 3 40.46 -43.19 -6.70
C ASP A 3 39.25 -42.85 -5.82
N ASN A 4 39.52 -42.31 -4.63
CA ASN A 4 38.53 -41.54 -3.87
C ASN A 4 38.25 -40.28 -4.67
N ASN A 5 37.39 -40.39 -5.67
CA ASN A 5 36.79 -39.25 -6.33
C ASN A 5 35.79 -38.64 -5.34
N LYS A 6 36.31 -37.98 -4.29
CA LYS A 6 35.54 -37.04 -3.48
C LYS A 6 35.12 -35.94 -4.45
N ASN A 7 33.83 -35.88 -4.78
CA ASN A 7 33.28 -34.76 -5.55
C ASN A 7 33.46 -33.51 -4.70
N ALA A 8 34.55 -32.79 -4.93
CA ALA A 8 34.76 -31.47 -4.37
C ALA A 8 33.63 -30.56 -4.84
N LEU A 9 32.95 -29.93 -3.88
CA LEU A 9 31.86 -29.00 -4.12
C LEU A 9 32.47 -27.62 -4.36
N TYR A 10 32.06 -26.94 -5.43
CA TYR A 10 32.56 -25.60 -5.76
C TYR A 10 31.40 -24.64 -5.86
N CYS A 11 31.56 -23.44 -5.31
CA CYS A 11 30.61 -22.36 -5.51
C CYS A 11 30.57 -21.98 -7.00
N SER A 12 29.39 -22.04 -7.60
CA SER A 12 29.17 -21.76 -9.01
C SER A 12 29.40 -20.29 -9.37
N HIS A 13 29.29 -19.39 -8.39
CA HIS A 13 29.46 -17.95 -8.57
C HIS A 13 30.92 -17.49 -8.44
N CYS A 14 31.62 -17.83 -7.35
CA CYS A 14 32.99 -17.36 -7.10
C CYS A 14 34.08 -18.40 -7.38
N GLY A 15 33.72 -19.67 -7.60
CA GLY A 15 34.65 -20.77 -7.84
C GLY A 15 35.40 -21.27 -6.59
N ALA A 16 35.05 -20.79 -5.40
CA ALA A 16 35.64 -21.27 -4.15
C ALA A 16 35.28 -22.74 -3.89
N LEU A 17 36.23 -23.51 -3.33
CA LEU A 17 35.95 -24.84 -2.79
C LEU A 17 35.08 -24.66 -1.54
N ILE A 18 33.98 -25.39 -1.47
CA ILE A 18 33.11 -25.48 -0.29
C ILE A 18 33.56 -26.72 0.48
N ASP A 19 34.05 -26.55 1.71
CA ASP A 19 34.52 -27.67 2.52
C ASP A 19 33.33 -28.56 2.93
N GLU A 20 33.59 -29.84 3.23
CA GLU A 20 32.54 -30.81 3.61
C GLU A 20 31.79 -30.42 4.91
N GLU A 21 32.33 -29.48 5.69
CA GLU A 21 31.74 -28.93 6.92
C GLU A 21 31.03 -27.59 6.71
N ASP A 22 31.18 -26.96 5.53
CA ASP A 22 30.58 -25.66 5.21
C ASP A 22 29.19 -25.83 4.60
N ASP A 23 28.27 -24.95 4.99
CA ASP A 23 26.94 -24.88 4.39
C ASP A 23 26.99 -24.30 2.95
N TYR A 24 26.00 -24.65 2.15
CA TYR A 24 25.81 -24.12 0.80
C TYR A 24 24.33 -23.90 0.53
N GLU A 25 24.06 -22.97 -0.38
CA GLU A 25 22.71 -22.65 -0.82
C GLU A 25 22.53 -22.99 -2.30
N GLU A 26 21.28 -23.18 -2.73
CA GLU A 26 20.94 -23.44 -4.13
C GLU A 26 20.12 -22.28 -4.68
N VAL A 27 20.65 -21.61 -5.71
CA VAL A 27 19.99 -20.48 -6.38
C VAL A 27 19.80 -20.85 -7.84
N ASN A 28 18.55 -20.93 -8.31
CA ASN A 28 18.23 -21.33 -9.69
C ASN A 28 18.85 -22.68 -10.14
N GLY A 29 19.08 -23.61 -9.21
CA GLY A 29 19.73 -24.90 -9.51
C GLY A 29 21.25 -24.89 -9.45
N GLU A 30 21.87 -23.77 -9.05
CA GLU A 30 23.31 -23.62 -8.89
C GLU A 30 23.71 -23.61 -7.42
N ILE A 31 24.73 -24.41 -7.09
CA ILE A 31 25.28 -24.49 -5.73
C ILE A 31 26.19 -23.29 -5.51
N VAL A 32 25.95 -22.54 -4.43
CA VAL A 32 26.69 -21.32 -4.09
C VAL A 32 27.07 -21.33 -2.62
N CYS A 33 28.23 -20.77 -2.28
CA CYS A 33 28.61 -20.61 -0.88
C CYS A 33 27.76 -19.53 -0.20
N THR A 34 27.64 -19.62 1.13
CA THR A 34 26.87 -18.68 1.97
C THR A 34 27.25 -17.22 1.71
N ASP A 35 28.56 -16.92 1.57
CA ASP A 35 29.04 -15.58 1.23
C ASP A 35 28.45 -15.02 -0.07
N CYS A 36 28.36 -15.86 -1.11
CA CYS A 36 27.82 -15.44 -2.40
C CYS A 36 26.31 -15.32 -2.35
N PHE A 37 25.64 -16.21 -1.62
CA PHE A 37 24.22 -16.15 -1.39
C PHE A 37 23.84 -14.82 -0.70
N GLU A 38 24.46 -14.49 0.42
CA GLU A 38 24.12 -13.29 1.19
C GLU A 38 24.42 -11.98 0.45
N ARG A 39 25.48 -11.93 -0.38
CA ARG A 39 25.94 -10.69 -1.01
C ARG A 39 25.36 -10.41 -2.39
N HIS A 40 24.95 -11.46 -3.10
CA HIS A 40 24.59 -11.35 -4.51
C HIS A 40 23.18 -11.83 -4.83
N THR A 41 22.43 -12.30 -3.83
CA THR A 41 21.03 -12.69 -4.01
C THR A 41 20.10 -11.72 -3.30
N THR A 42 18.85 -11.75 -3.74
CA THR A 42 17.74 -10.98 -3.19
C THR A 42 16.46 -11.80 -3.38
N THR A 43 15.37 -11.35 -2.78
CA THR A 43 14.08 -12.05 -2.83
C THR A 43 13.15 -11.30 -3.76
N CYS A 44 12.45 -12.02 -4.63
CA CYS A 44 11.37 -11.46 -5.42
C CYS A 44 10.20 -11.07 -4.50
N ASP A 45 9.86 -9.77 -4.44
CA ASP A 45 8.82 -9.21 -3.56
C ASP A 45 7.43 -9.82 -3.79
N ARG A 46 7.24 -10.46 -4.94
CA ARG A 46 5.95 -11.03 -5.33
C ARG A 46 5.78 -12.50 -4.99
N CYS A 47 6.76 -13.34 -5.33
CA CYS A 47 6.65 -14.79 -5.16
C CYS A 47 7.52 -15.35 -4.04
N GLY A 48 8.40 -14.53 -3.47
CA GLY A 48 9.36 -14.98 -2.45
C GLY A 48 10.51 -15.82 -3.01
N GLU A 49 10.65 -15.93 -4.33
CA GLU A 49 11.75 -16.67 -4.96
C GLU A 49 13.07 -15.92 -4.80
N THR A 50 14.10 -16.61 -4.32
CA THR A 50 15.47 -16.08 -4.29
C THR A 50 16.03 -15.99 -5.71
N ILE A 51 16.52 -14.81 -6.07
CA ILE A 51 17.11 -14.51 -7.37
C ILE A 51 18.46 -13.81 -7.20
N TRP A 52 19.27 -13.78 -8.25
CA TRP A 52 20.45 -12.92 -8.28
C TRP A 52 20.02 -11.45 -8.32
N THR A 53 20.69 -10.60 -7.54
CA THR A 53 20.42 -9.16 -7.46
C THR A 53 20.54 -8.49 -8.83
N ASP A 54 21.54 -8.88 -9.62
CA ASP A 54 21.75 -8.37 -10.98
C ASP A 54 20.71 -8.90 -12.00
N ASP A 55 19.95 -9.94 -11.65
CA ASP A 55 18.89 -10.52 -12.47
C ASP A 55 17.49 -9.96 -12.11
N SER A 56 17.40 -8.98 -11.21
CA SER A 56 16.12 -8.33 -10.87
C SER A 56 15.56 -7.54 -12.06
N TYR A 57 14.31 -7.82 -12.42
CA TYR A 57 13.58 -7.11 -13.48
C TYR A 57 12.79 -5.89 -12.96
N GLY A 58 12.79 -5.69 -11.65
CA GLY A 58 12.07 -4.59 -11.00
C GLY A 58 12.84 -3.26 -11.04
N ASP A 59 12.55 -2.34 -10.13
CA ASP A 59 13.18 -1.02 -10.06
C ASP A 59 13.88 -0.78 -8.72
N GLU A 60 14.25 0.47 -8.44
CA GLU A 60 14.96 0.82 -7.20
C GLU A 60 14.16 0.54 -5.92
N TYR A 61 12.85 0.31 -6.04
CA TYR A 61 11.93 0.07 -4.92
C TYR A 61 11.22 -1.29 -4.98
N THR A 62 11.47 -2.09 -6.00
CA THR A 62 10.77 -3.37 -6.18
C THR A 62 11.69 -4.37 -6.83
N THR A 63 11.85 -5.53 -6.23
CA THR A 63 12.67 -6.64 -6.73
C THR A 63 11.78 -7.71 -7.33
N LEU A 64 12.03 -8.10 -8.59
CA LEU A 64 11.19 -9.07 -9.30
C LEU A 64 12.00 -10.11 -10.05
N CYS A 65 11.63 -11.38 -9.89
CA CYS A 65 12.11 -12.43 -10.78
C CYS A 65 11.53 -12.24 -12.20
N HIS A 66 12.25 -12.75 -13.19
CA HIS A 66 11.84 -12.72 -14.60
C HIS A 66 10.40 -13.24 -14.80
N HIS A 67 10.04 -14.35 -14.15
CA HIS A 67 8.71 -14.94 -14.27
C HIS A 67 7.61 -14.02 -13.74
N CYS A 68 7.83 -13.40 -12.57
CA CYS A 68 6.86 -12.47 -12.00
C CYS A 68 6.72 -11.22 -12.85
N TYR A 69 7.83 -10.65 -13.32
CA TYR A 69 7.82 -9.50 -14.23
C TYR A 69 7.02 -9.78 -15.51
N GLU A 70 7.36 -10.82 -16.27
CA GLU A 70 6.72 -11.14 -17.55
C GLU A 70 5.21 -11.42 -17.43
N ASN A 71 4.78 -12.07 -16.34
CA ASN A 71 3.37 -12.44 -16.19
C ASN A 71 2.51 -11.34 -15.60
N HIS A 72 3.11 -10.38 -14.88
CA HIS A 72 2.35 -9.50 -14.02
C HIS A 72 2.79 -8.05 -14.00
N TYR A 73 3.84 -7.69 -14.73
CA TYR A 73 4.33 -6.33 -14.81
C TYR A 73 4.67 -5.96 -16.26
N THR A 74 4.77 -4.65 -16.48
CA THR A 74 5.28 -4.08 -17.73
C THR A 74 5.90 -2.73 -17.41
N ARG A 75 6.70 -2.18 -18.33
CA ARG A 75 7.26 -0.83 -18.18
C ARG A 75 6.51 0.17 -19.03
N CYS A 76 6.27 1.34 -18.46
CA CYS A 76 5.66 2.45 -19.17
C CYS A 76 6.57 2.91 -20.31
N SER A 77 6.14 2.76 -21.57
CA SER A 77 6.91 3.22 -22.74
C SER A 77 7.24 4.73 -22.75
N CYS A 78 6.55 5.54 -21.93
CA CYS A 78 6.79 6.98 -21.81
C CYS A 78 7.80 7.36 -20.72
N CYS A 79 7.86 6.62 -19.62
CA CYS A 79 8.60 7.04 -18.42
C CYS A 79 9.29 5.90 -17.67
N ASP A 80 9.30 4.72 -18.25
CA ASP A 80 9.93 3.47 -17.78
C ASP A 80 9.48 2.97 -16.40
N THR A 81 8.50 3.65 -15.79
CA THR A 81 7.89 3.24 -14.53
C THR A 81 7.32 1.84 -14.65
N LEU A 82 7.62 1.00 -13.66
CA LEU A 82 7.10 -0.34 -13.51
C LEU A 82 5.59 -0.28 -13.24
N ILE A 83 4.80 -1.01 -14.02
CA ILE A 83 3.33 -1.04 -13.94
C ILE A 83 2.89 -2.46 -13.69
N HIS A 84 2.05 -2.68 -12.68
CA HIS A 84 1.40 -3.97 -12.50
C HIS A 84 0.36 -4.22 -13.60
N GLU A 85 0.52 -5.31 -14.35
CA GLU A 85 -0.48 -5.83 -15.30
C GLU A 85 -1.77 -6.30 -14.59
N ASP A 86 -1.64 -6.45 -13.29
CA ASP A 86 -2.58 -7.04 -12.37
C ASP A 86 -3.48 -6.02 -11.67
N ASP A 87 -3.49 -4.77 -12.11
CA ASP A 87 -4.33 -3.73 -11.54
C ASP A 87 -5.78 -3.83 -12.00
N ALA A 88 -6.68 -3.25 -11.22
CA ALA A 88 -8.03 -2.92 -11.67
C ALA A 88 -8.20 -1.41 -11.74
N ALA A 89 -8.98 -0.91 -12.69
CA ALA A 89 -9.24 0.51 -12.78
C ALA A 89 -10.70 0.79 -13.14
N GLY A 90 -11.18 1.93 -12.65
CA GLY A 90 -12.54 2.37 -12.90
C GLY A 90 -12.70 3.87 -12.77
N ILE A 91 -13.75 4.37 -13.42
CA ILE A 91 -14.20 5.74 -13.31
C ILE A 91 -15.68 5.76 -12.93
N SER A 92 -16.10 6.85 -12.32
CA SER A 92 -17.50 7.24 -12.21
C SER A 92 -17.71 8.64 -12.75
N TYR A 93 -18.91 8.88 -13.28
CA TYR A 93 -19.34 10.17 -13.81
C TYR A 93 -20.86 10.26 -13.73
N VAL A 94 -21.40 11.48 -13.89
CA VAL A 94 -22.85 11.69 -13.89
C VAL A 94 -23.39 11.71 -15.32
N LYS A 95 -24.39 10.89 -15.59
CA LYS A 95 -25.14 10.85 -16.85
C LYS A 95 -26.63 10.86 -16.54
N ASP A 96 -27.38 11.79 -17.14
CA ASP A 96 -28.84 11.92 -16.96
C ASP A 96 -29.24 11.98 -15.47
N ASP A 97 -28.52 12.80 -14.68
CA ASP A 97 -28.66 12.95 -13.23
C ASP A 97 -28.51 11.63 -12.43
N LYS A 98 -27.80 10.65 -13.00
CA LYS A 98 -27.46 9.37 -12.35
C LYS A 98 -25.96 9.15 -12.34
N VAL A 99 -25.45 8.63 -11.24
CA VAL A 99 -24.07 8.17 -11.15
C VAL A 99 -23.92 6.90 -11.98
N THR A 100 -22.98 6.92 -12.93
CA THR A 100 -22.61 5.77 -13.75
C THR A 100 -21.19 5.36 -13.40
N ILE A 101 -20.97 4.06 -13.16
CA ILE A 101 -19.67 3.49 -12.84
C ILE A 101 -19.24 2.57 -13.97
N PHE A 102 -18.02 2.77 -14.46
CA PHE A 102 -17.37 1.88 -15.41
C PHE A 102 -16.02 1.42 -14.85
N LYS A 103 -15.88 0.12 -14.60
CA LYS A 103 -14.68 -0.48 -14.02
C LYS A 103 -14.38 -1.84 -14.63
N LYS A 104 -13.10 -2.18 -14.75
CA LYS A 104 -12.62 -3.47 -15.24
C LYS A 104 -11.44 -3.99 -14.42
N PRO A 105 -11.25 -5.31 -14.32
CA PRO A 105 -10.05 -5.92 -13.75
C PRO A 105 -8.89 -5.86 -14.75
N LYS A 106 -8.52 -4.63 -15.14
CA LYS A 106 -7.40 -4.34 -16.03
C LYS A 106 -6.72 -3.05 -15.60
N PRO A 107 -5.41 -2.90 -15.87
CA PRO A 107 -4.70 -1.64 -15.67
C PRO A 107 -5.32 -0.50 -16.47
N ALA A 108 -5.31 0.71 -15.91
CA ALA A 108 -5.93 1.89 -16.53
C ALA A 108 -5.43 2.15 -17.95
N HIS A 109 -4.14 1.98 -18.22
CA HIS A 109 -3.55 2.21 -19.54
C HIS A 109 -4.04 1.22 -20.62
N LYS A 110 -4.64 0.08 -20.24
CA LYS A 110 -5.26 -0.90 -21.15
C LYS A 110 -6.77 -0.70 -21.30
N ILE A 111 -7.35 0.28 -20.60
CA ILE A 111 -8.77 0.58 -20.64
C ILE A 111 -8.99 1.86 -21.43
N HIS A 112 -9.90 1.80 -22.40
CA HIS A 112 -10.43 2.99 -23.02
C HIS A 112 -11.62 3.49 -22.20
N PHE A 113 -11.41 4.61 -21.49
CA PHE A 113 -12.44 5.32 -20.77
C PHE A 113 -13.22 6.21 -21.75
N ASN A 114 -14.54 6.06 -21.77
CA ASN A 114 -15.43 6.76 -22.70
C ASN A 114 -16.62 7.33 -21.94
N GLU A 115 -16.42 8.46 -21.29
CA GLU A 115 -17.50 9.26 -20.73
C GLU A 115 -18.30 9.96 -21.86
N PRO A 116 -19.63 10.16 -21.68
CA PRO A 116 -20.43 10.91 -22.65
C PRO A 116 -19.99 12.37 -22.78
N ASN A 117 -20.22 12.94 -23.96
CA ASN A 117 -20.06 14.38 -24.18
C ASN A 117 -20.89 15.18 -23.17
N GLY A 118 -20.27 16.20 -22.57
CA GLY A 118 -20.93 17.07 -21.58
C GLY A 118 -20.81 16.58 -20.13
N THR A 119 -20.07 15.49 -19.88
CA THR A 119 -19.63 15.11 -18.54
C THR A 119 -18.91 16.27 -17.86
N LYS A 120 -19.31 16.61 -16.63
CA LYS A 120 -18.77 17.75 -15.86
C LYS A 120 -17.80 17.33 -14.76
N ALA A 121 -17.98 16.13 -14.22
CA ALA A 121 -17.14 15.59 -13.17
C ALA A 121 -16.88 14.10 -13.45
N VAL A 122 -15.63 13.70 -13.24
CA VAL A 122 -15.17 12.32 -13.33
C VAL A 122 -14.35 12.04 -12.07
N MET A 123 -14.64 10.90 -11.42
CA MET A 123 -13.86 10.39 -10.30
C MET A 123 -13.22 9.07 -10.75
N GLY A 124 -11.90 8.96 -10.66
CA GLY A 124 -11.14 7.79 -11.09
C GLY A 124 -10.47 7.07 -9.93
N HIS A 125 -10.25 5.77 -10.10
CA HIS A 125 -9.46 4.97 -9.17
C HIS A 125 -8.68 3.87 -9.91
N THR A 126 -7.40 3.71 -9.56
CA THR A 126 -6.56 2.55 -9.91
C THR A 126 -6.29 1.75 -8.65
N ARG A 127 -6.76 0.50 -8.60
CA ARG A 127 -6.66 -0.38 -7.45
C ARG A 127 -5.52 -1.37 -7.65
N LEU A 128 -4.53 -1.27 -6.76
CA LEU A 128 -3.65 -2.38 -6.41
C LEU A 128 -4.38 -3.22 -5.36
N ALA A 129 -4.56 -4.52 -5.61
CA ALA A 129 -5.39 -5.36 -4.74
C ALA A 129 -4.63 -5.84 -3.50
N THR A 130 -4.97 -5.32 -2.33
CA THR A 130 -4.44 -5.77 -1.02
C THR A 130 -5.37 -6.78 -0.32
N GLN A 131 -6.69 -6.65 -0.49
CA GLN A 131 -7.71 -7.58 0.02
C GLN A 131 -8.81 -7.81 -1.01
N GLY A 132 -9.25 -9.06 -1.20
CA GLY A 132 -10.35 -9.41 -2.12
C GLY A 132 -9.91 -9.60 -3.57
N ASP A 133 -10.38 -10.67 -4.22
CA ASP A 133 -9.99 -10.99 -5.59
C ASP A 133 -10.53 -9.94 -6.57
N LYS A 134 -9.60 -9.26 -7.26
CA LYS A 134 -9.90 -8.27 -8.30
C LYS A 134 -10.62 -8.84 -9.52
N LYS A 135 -10.49 -10.14 -9.81
CA LYS A 135 -11.18 -10.79 -10.94
C LYS A 135 -12.69 -10.66 -10.78
N HIS A 136 -13.14 -10.57 -9.53
CA HIS A 136 -14.50 -10.22 -9.19
C HIS A 136 -14.69 -8.71 -9.23
N ASN A 137 -15.27 -8.22 -10.34
CA ASN A 137 -15.37 -6.79 -10.60
C ASN A 137 -16.17 -6.00 -9.55
N PHE A 138 -17.01 -6.68 -8.75
CA PHE A 138 -17.72 -6.06 -7.64
C PHE A 138 -16.79 -5.62 -6.50
N ASN A 139 -15.60 -6.23 -6.35
CA ASN A 139 -14.55 -5.84 -5.40
C ASN A 139 -13.71 -4.64 -5.87
N ASN A 140 -13.84 -4.23 -7.14
CA ASN A 140 -13.02 -3.15 -7.68
C ASN A 140 -13.68 -1.79 -7.45
N HIS A 141 -12.86 -0.76 -7.26
CA HIS A 141 -13.32 0.61 -7.20
C HIS A 141 -13.67 1.18 -8.59
N PRO A 142 -14.54 2.19 -8.67
CA PRO A 142 -15.39 2.72 -7.58
C PRO A 142 -16.54 1.78 -7.18
N PHE A 143 -17.03 1.91 -5.95
CA PHE A 143 -18.26 1.28 -5.48
C PHE A 143 -19.46 2.20 -5.70
N SER A 144 -20.63 1.61 -5.89
CA SER A 144 -21.92 2.32 -5.90
C SER A 144 -22.45 2.35 -4.47
N GLY A 145 -23.04 3.46 -4.05
CA GLY A 145 -23.74 3.58 -2.78
C GLY A 145 -24.98 4.46 -2.89
N HIS A 146 -25.93 4.22 -1.99
CA HIS A 146 -27.22 4.93 -1.99
C HIS A 146 -27.63 5.39 -0.58
N ALA A 147 -27.77 6.71 -0.41
CA ALA A 147 -28.28 7.32 0.82
C ALA A 147 -29.51 8.20 0.51
N ASP A 148 -29.45 9.51 0.79
CA ASP A 148 -30.43 10.50 0.29
C ASP A 148 -30.25 10.81 -1.21
N LYS A 149 -29.13 10.35 -1.79
CA LYS A 149 -28.75 10.44 -3.21
C LYS A 149 -27.85 9.28 -3.60
N GLU A 150 -27.76 9.03 -4.90
CA GLU A 150 -26.77 8.11 -5.47
C GLU A 150 -25.36 8.72 -5.41
N PHE A 151 -24.38 7.89 -5.08
CA PHE A 151 -22.98 8.28 -5.09
C PHE A 151 -22.06 7.14 -5.54
N ALA A 152 -20.91 7.50 -6.08
CA ALA A 152 -19.78 6.60 -6.24
C ALA A 152 -18.77 6.84 -5.12
N PHE A 153 -18.11 5.78 -4.68
CA PHE A 153 -17.13 5.81 -3.59
C PHE A 153 -15.82 5.14 -4.01
N ALA A 154 -14.69 5.77 -3.68
CA ALA A 154 -13.37 5.20 -3.88
C ALA A 154 -12.46 5.47 -2.68
N HIS A 155 -11.59 4.51 -2.40
CA HIS A 155 -10.71 4.50 -1.24
C HIS A 155 -9.28 4.21 -1.65
N ASN A 156 -8.36 5.09 -1.26
CA ASN A 156 -6.93 4.87 -1.33
C ASN A 156 -6.38 4.62 0.08
N GLY A 157 -6.01 3.38 0.39
CA GLY A 157 -5.49 2.99 1.69
C GLY A 157 -5.85 1.56 2.08
N VAL A 158 -5.74 1.25 3.37
CA VAL A 158 -6.08 -0.05 3.95
C VAL A 158 -6.84 0.18 5.26
N LEU A 159 -8.00 -0.47 5.42
CA LEU A 159 -8.84 -0.45 6.62
C LEU A 159 -8.77 -1.81 7.35
N TRP A 160 -8.81 -1.78 8.69
CA TRP A 160 -8.33 -2.87 9.55
C TRP A 160 -9.42 -3.41 10.47
N ASN A 161 -10.43 -2.58 10.75
CA ASN A 161 -11.51 -2.89 11.68
C ASN A 161 -12.80 -3.39 11.00
N ASP A 162 -12.74 -3.78 9.72
CA ASP A 162 -13.92 -4.21 8.97
C ASP A 162 -14.60 -5.44 9.60
N LYS A 163 -13.82 -6.43 10.05
CA LYS A 163 -14.32 -7.64 10.73
C LYS A 163 -14.93 -7.32 12.09
N ASP A 164 -14.30 -6.42 12.84
CA ASP A 164 -14.76 -6.01 14.17
C ASP A 164 -16.10 -5.27 14.05
N LEU A 165 -16.21 -4.31 13.12
CA LEU A 165 -17.45 -3.58 12.85
C LEU A 165 -18.61 -4.49 12.39
N ARG A 166 -18.33 -5.55 11.62
CA ARG A 166 -19.34 -6.56 11.24
C ARG A 166 -19.78 -7.40 12.43
N LYS A 167 -18.84 -7.83 13.28
CA LYS A 167 -19.10 -8.64 14.48
C LYS A 167 -19.94 -7.88 15.51
N GLU A 168 -19.69 -6.59 15.67
CA GLU A 168 -20.44 -5.69 16.56
C GLU A 168 -21.81 -5.29 16.01
N GLY A 169 -22.13 -5.66 14.76
CA GLY A 169 -23.39 -5.28 14.11
C GLY A 169 -23.46 -3.81 13.72
N VAL A 170 -22.32 -3.11 13.67
CA VAL A 170 -22.25 -1.73 13.19
C VAL A 170 -22.55 -1.68 11.69
N ILE A 171 -22.03 -2.62 10.92
CA ILE A 171 -22.29 -2.77 9.47
C ILE A 171 -22.78 -4.18 9.14
N PRO A 172 -23.61 -4.35 8.09
CA PRO A 172 -24.09 -5.68 7.70
C PRO A 172 -22.99 -6.50 7.02
N THR A 173 -23.17 -7.82 6.96
CA THR A 173 -22.33 -8.68 6.12
C THR A 173 -22.55 -8.37 4.64
N SER A 174 -21.52 -8.59 3.83
CA SER A 174 -21.55 -8.34 2.38
C SER A 174 -20.84 -9.47 1.64
N TYR A 175 -21.17 -9.66 0.37
CA TYR A 175 -20.43 -10.52 -0.55
C TYR A 175 -19.23 -9.81 -1.18
N ILE A 176 -19.06 -8.52 -0.90
CA ILE A 176 -17.91 -7.72 -1.32
C ILE A 176 -16.81 -7.91 -0.27
N ASP A 177 -15.72 -8.55 -0.69
CA ASP A 177 -14.63 -9.00 0.17
C ASP A 177 -13.48 -7.99 0.19
N THR A 178 -13.81 -6.72 0.43
CA THR A 178 -12.83 -5.64 0.51
C THR A 178 -13.11 -4.76 1.72
N ASP A 179 -12.05 -4.41 2.45
CA ASP A 179 -12.00 -3.41 3.51
C ASP A 179 -12.68 -2.08 3.12
N SER A 180 -12.52 -1.68 1.88
CA SER A 180 -12.88 -0.39 1.34
C SER A 180 -14.40 -0.17 1.24
N TYR A 181 -15.19 -1.25 1.23
CA TYR A 181 -16.66 -1.15 1.11
C TYR A 181 -17.33 -0.70 2.42
N ILE A 182 -16.63 -0.76 3.56
CA ILE A 182 -17.21 -0.33 4.85
C ILE A 182 -17.65 1.14 4.83
N GLY A 183 -16.91 2.00 4.12
CA GLY A 183 -17.26 3.42 4.00
C GLY A 183 -18.63 3.63 3.36
N VAL A 184 -18.95 2.85 2.32
CA VAL A 184 -20.29 2.85 1.70
C VAL A 184 -21.33 2.42 2.74
N GLN A 185 -21.13 1.29 3.42
CA GLN A 185 -22.10 0.74 4.37
C GLN A 185 -22.37 1.69 5.55
N LEU A 186 -21.36 2.40 6.05
CA LEU A 186 -21.49 3.38 7.13
C LEU A 186 -22.33 4.59 6.69
N ILE A 187 -22.14 5.09 5.48
CA ILE A 187 -22.92 6.21 4.94
C ILE A 187 -24.36 5.78 4.65
N GLU A 188 -24.57 4.62 4.04
CA GLU A 188 -25.91 4.07 3.79
C GLU A 188 -26.69 3.87 5.09
N LYS A 189 -26.02 3.45 6.16
CA LYS A 189 -26.63 3.33 7.50
C LYS A 189 -27.09 4.67 8.07
N GLN A 190 -26.33 5.75 7.84
CA GLN A 190 -26.74 7.10 8.23
C GLN A 190 -27.88 7.64 7.37
N GLY A 191 -28.07 7.11 6.15
CA GLY A 191 -29.18 7.44 5.27
C GLY A 191 -29.09 8.83 4.63
N LYS A 192 -27.96 9.52 4.78
CA LYS A 192 -27.68 10.84 4.19
C LYS A 192 -26.21 10.96 3.79
N LEU A 193 -25.94 11.70 2.71
CA LEU A 193 -24.60 12.10 2.28
C LEU A 193 -24.39 13.60 2.53
N ASP A 194 -23.86 13.90 3.71
CA ASP A 194 -23.51 15.23 4.21
C ASP A 194 -22.29 15.20 5.15
N PHE A 195 -21.85 16.37 5.64
CA PHE A 195 -20.65 16.44 6.48
C PHE A 195 -20.72 15.57 7.74
N ASP A 196 -21.87 15.51 8.42
CA ASP A 196 -22.01 14.70 9.63
C ASP A 196 -21.84 13.20 9.33
N SER A 197 -22.44 12.71 8.23
CA SER A 197 -22.33 11.31 7.82
C SER A 197 -20.90 10.94 7.42
N LEU A 198 -20.19 11.87 6.76
CA LEU A 198 -18.81 11.70 6.33
C LEU A 198 -17.85 11.73 7.52
N GLN A 199 -18.08 12.64 8.47
CA GLN A 199 -17.35 12.70 9.72
C GLN A 199 -17.52 11.41 10.51
N TYR A 200 -18.76 10.95 10.72
CA TYR A 200 -19.05 9.70 11.39
C TYR A 200 -18.34 8.51 10.73
N MET A 201 -18.40 8.41 9.39
CA MET A 201 -17.69 7.37 8.65
C MET A 201 -16.18 7.44 8.91
N ALA A 202 -15.58 8.62 8.75
CA ALA A 202 -14.13 8.81 8.90
C ALA A 202 -13.62 8.51 10.31
N GLU A 203 -14.40 8.84 11.35
CA GLU A 203 -14.04 8.59 12.76
C GLU A 203 -14.31 7.14 13.22
N THR A 204 -15.14 6.41 12.48
CA THR A 204 -15.50 5.01 12.78
C THR A 204 -14.51 4.02 12.17
N VAL A 205 -13.96 4.32 11.00
CA VAL A 205 -12.99 3.43 10.35
C VAL A 205 -11.63 3.54 11.02
N GLU A 206 -10.89 2.42 11.03
CA GLU A 206 -9.51 2.38 11.51
C GLU A 206 -8.60 1.93 10.37
N GLY A 207 -7.51 2.67 10.21
CA GLY A 207 -6.52 2.44 9.17
C GLY A 207 -6.05 3.70 8.50
N ASN A 208 -5.39 3.50 7.37
CA ASN A 208 -4.86 4.56 6.53
C ASN A 208 -5.79 4.76 5.35
N PHE A 209 -6.23 5.99 5.09
CA PHE A 209 -7.17 6.25 4.01
C PHE A 209 -7.09 7.65 3.42
N THR A 210 -7.58 7.74 2.19
CA THR A 210 -8.18 8.94 1.61
C THR A 210 -9.39 8.48 0.82
N PHE A 211 -10.55 9.06 1.11
CA PHE A 211 -11.78 8.74 0.40
C PHE A 211 -12.14 9.83 -0.59
N THR A 212 -12.66 9.40 -1.74
CA THR A 212 -13.25 10.29 -2.74
C THR A 212 -14.64 9.80 -3.09
N MET A 213 -15.57 10.73 -3.24
CA MET A 213 -16.94 10.42 -3.61
C MET A 213 -17.49 11.39 -4.64
N LEU A 214 -18.27 10.88 -5.58
CA LEU A 214 -18.97 11.68 -6.58
C LEU A 214 -20.47 11.43 -6.47
N ASP A 215 -21.24 12.47 -6.14
CA ASP A 215 -22.70 12.38 -6.07
C ASP A 215 -23.39 12.59 -7.43
N GLN A 216 -24.68 12.25 -7.49
CA GLN A 216 -25.50 12.44 -8.69
C GLN A 216 -25.67 13.90 -9.15
N TYR A 217 -25.32 14.88 -8.30
CA TYR A 217 -25.43 16.31 -8.61
C TYR A 217 -24.14 16.90 -9.16
N ASN A 218 -23.07 16.11 -9.34
CA ASN A 218 -21.70 16.53 -9.64
C ASN A 218 -21.02 17.28 -8.49
N SER A 219 -21.30 16.91 -7.24
CA SER A 219 -20.47 17.31 -6.11
C SER A 219 -19.39 16.25 -5.88
N LEU A 220 -18.13 16.69 -5.80
CA LEU A 220 -16.99 15.86 -5.41
C LEU A 220 -16.72 16.06 -3.92
N TYR A 221 -16.63 14.98 -3.17
CA TYR A 221 -16.23 14.95 -1.78
C TYR A 221 -14.86 14.30 -1.65
N ILE A 222 -13.99 14.89 -0.83
CA ILE A 222 -12.65 14.41 -0.52
C ILE A 222 -12.54 14.38 1.00
N ILE A 223 -12.22 13.21 1.55
CA ILE A 223 -11.99 13.02 2.98
C ILE A 223 -10.52 12.65 3.10
N LYS A 224 -9.71 13.58 3.63
CA LYS A 224 -8.27 13.44 3.75
C LYS A 224 -7.93 12.79 5.09
N GLY A 225 -7.61 11.51 5.07
CA GLY A 225 -6.94 10.82 6.19
C GLY A 225 -5.42 10.91 6.04
N SER A 226 -4.69 9.87 6.43
CA SER A 226 -3.23 9.83 6.37
C SER A 226 -2.69 9.73 4.93
N ASN A 227 -3.39 9.05 4.00
CA ASN A 227 -2.87 8.81 2.64
C ASN A 227 -2.67 10.09 1.81
N PRO A 228 -1.73 10.10 0.86
CA PRO A 228 -1.48 11.25 -0.01
C PRO A 228 -2.68 11.65 -0.87
N MET A 229 -2.86 12.97 -0.99
CA MET A 229 -3.84 13.61 -1.87
C MET A 229 -3.26 14.93 -2.39
N TYR A 230 -3.38 15.16 -3.70
CA TYR A 230 -2.90 16.36 -4.35
C TYR A 230 -4.01 16.95 -5.23
N LEU A 231 -4.47 18.14 -4.88
CA LEU A 231 -5.58 18.83 -5.54
C LEU A 231 -5.13 20.18 -6.10
N LEU A 232 -5.41 20.41 -7.39
CA LEU A 232 -5.15 21.66 -8.09
C LEU A 232 -6.44 22.28 -8.62
N HIS A 233 -6.48 23.61 -8.62
CA HIS A 233 -7.54 24.40 -9.22
C HIS A 233 -6.98 25.34 -10.30
N PHE A 234 -7.51 25.22 -11.50
CA PHE A 234 -7.25 26.11 -12.62
C PHE A 234 -8.40 27.13 -12.73
N GLU A 235 -8.28 28.25 -12.02
CA GLU A 235 -9.31 29.29 -11.95
C GLU A 235 -9.73 29.83 -13.32
N THR A 236 -8.79 29.93 -14.26
CA THR A 236 -9.02 30.48 -15.60
C THR A 236 -10.00 29.66 -16.44
N ILE A 237 -10.05 28.35 -16.22
CA ILE A 237 -10.93 27.41 -16.94
C ILE A 237 -11.96 26.74 -16.03
N GLY A 238 -11.95 27.05 -14.73
CA GLY A 238 -12.85 26.47 -13.73
C GLY A 238 -12.67 24.96 -13.54
N LEU A 239 -11.46 24.44 -13.72
CA LEU A 239 -11.16 23.00 -13.66
C LEU A 239 -10.46 22.65 -12.35
N TYR A 240 -10.98 21.62 -11.67
CA TYR A 240 -10.27 20.94 -10.58
C TYR A 240 -9.69 19.63 -11.08
N VAL A 241 -8.44 19.35 -10.70
CA VAL A 241 -7.76 18.08 -11.00
C VAL A 241 -7.16 17.56 -9.71
N TYR A 242 -7.39 16.29 -9.41
CA TYR A 242 -6.79 15.63 -8.25
C TYR A 242 -6.07 14.34 -8.64
N ALA A 243 -5.08 13.96 -7.83
CA ALA A 243 -4.36 12.70 -7.90
C ALA A 243 -3.84 12.35 -6.50
N SER A 244 -3.37 11.11 -6.31
CA SER A 244 -2.77 10.72 -5.02
C SER A 244 -1.47 11.49 -4.74
N THR A 245 -0.60 11.67 -5.74
CA THR A 245 0.71 12.31 -5.56
C THR A 245 0.98 13.43 -6.56
N GLU A 246 1.87 14.35 -6.17
CA GLU A 246 2.31 15.47 -7.02
C GLU A 246 3.02 14.99 -8.29
N THR A 247 3.78 13.89 -8.21
CA THR A 247 4.50 13.31 -9.35
C THR A 247 3.54 12.84 -10.44
N ILE A 248 2.45 12.15 -10.07
CA ILE A 248 1.40 11.72 -11.00
C ILE A 248 0.75 12.94 -11.65
N MET A 249 0.41 13.95 -10.84
CA MET A 249 -0.19 15.19 -11.31
C MET A 249 0.70 15.89 -12.35
N LYS A 250 1.97 16.12 -12.05
CA LYS A 250 2.93 16.77 -12.95
C LYS A 250 3.08 16.03 -14.26
N LYS A 251 3.19 14.69 -14.24
CA LYS A 251 3.26 13.85 -15.44
C LYS A 251 1.99 14.01 -16.30
N ALA A 252 0.81 13.93 -15.70
CA ALA A 252 -0.47 14.08 -16.38
C ALA A 252 -0.64 15.47 -17.02
N LEU A 253 -0.38 16.55 -16.26
CA LEU A 253 -0.47 17.93 -16.77
C LEU A 253 0.53 18.21 -17.89
N LYS A 254 1.71 17.56 -17.88
CA LYS A 254 2.68 17.66 -18.97
C LYS A 254 2.13 17.07 -20.27
N GLN A 255 1.57 15.86 -20.20
CA GLN A 255 0.98 15.17 -21.35
C GLN A 255 -0.24 15.92 -21.92
N LEU A 256 -1.08 16.48 -21.05
CA LEU A 256 -2.26 17.27 -21.46
C LEU A 256 -1.92 18.69 -21.94
N GLY A 257 -0.65 19.11 -21.81
CA GLY A 257 -0.25 20.50 -22.10
C GLY A 257 -0.76 21.54 -21.09
N LEU A 258 -1.45 21.11 -20.03
CA LEU A 258 -2.03 21.95 -18.99
C LEU A 258 -0.99 22.55 -18.03
N HIS A 259 0.21 21.97 -17.96
CA HIS A 259 1.33 22.49 -17.16
C HIS A 259 1.76 23.93 -17.48
N LYS A 260 1.30 24.49 -18.62
CA LYS A 260 1.57 25.87 -19.03
C LYS A 260 0.59 26.88 -18.43
N PHE A 261 -0.54 26.40 -17.90
CA PHE A 261 -1.56 27.22 -17.29
C PHE A 261 -1.25 27.40 -15.81
N GLU A 262 -1.56 28.58 -15.29
CA GLU A 262 -1.47 28.84 -13.85
C GLU A 262 -2.53 28.02 -13.12
N SER A 263 -2.09 27.29 -12.10
CA SER A 263 -2.94 26.51 -11.21
C SER A 263 -2.57 26.80 -9.76
N LYS A 264 -3.55 26.82 -8.88
CA LYS A 264 -3.34 26.95 -7.44
C LYS A 264 -3.52 25.58 -6.78
N ARG A 265 -2.62 25.24 -5.87
CA ARG A 265 -2.81 24.09 -4.98
C ARG A 265 -3.92 24.42 -4.00
N VAL A 266 -4.82 23.46 -3.81
CA VAL A 266 -5.82 23.51 -2.75
C VAL A 266 -5.27 22.67 -1.60
N ASP A 267 -4.99 23.31 -0.48
CA ASP A 267 -4.42 22.63 0.68
C ASP A 267 -5.44 21.68 1.31
N THR A 268 -4.97 20.49 1.66
CA THR A 268 -5.75 19.45 2.33
C THR A 268 -4.87 18.84 3.40
N GLU A 269 -5.30 18.95 4.65
CA GLU A 269 -4.62 18.39 5.81
C GLU A 269 -5.36 17.14 6.30
N GLU A 270 -4.67 16.28 7.04
CA GLU A 270 -5.32 15.13 7.68
C GLU A 270 -6.42 15.60 8.64
N GLY A 271 -7.59 14.99 8.57
CA GLY A 271 -8.79 15.43 9.27
C GLY A 271 -9.71 16.31 8.41
N ASP A 272 -9.29 16.77 7.23
CA ASP A 272 -10.13 17.61 6.38
C ASP A 272 -11.22 16.80 5.65
N ILE A 273 -12.44 17.36 5.65
CA ILE A 273 -13.52 16.98 4.74
C ILE A 273 -13.79 18.15 3.80
N LEU A 274 -13.59 17.94 2.50
CA LEU A 274 -13.76 18.94 1.47
C LEU A 274 -14.87 18.53 0.51
N ARG A 275 -15.75 19.49 0.17
CA ARG A 275 -16.79 19.33 -0.85
C ARG A 275 -16.65 20.42 -1.91
N ILE A 276 -16.48 20.01 -3.16
CA ILE A 276 -16.57 20.88 -4.35
C ILE A 276 -17.94 20.64 -4.97
N ASP A 277 -18.81 21.64 -4.95
CA ASP A 277 -20.13 21.52 -5.58
C ASP A 277 -20.07 21.71 -7.11
N ARG A 278 -21.21 21.53 -7.77
CA ARG A 278 -21.35 21.70 -9.24
C ARG A 278 -21.04 23.11 -9.77
N SER A 279 -20.97 24.11 -8.89
CA SER A 279 -20.56 25.48 -9.25
C SER A 279 -19.06 25.71 -9.09
N GLY A 280 -18.33 24.70 -8.59
CA GLY A 280 -16.91 24.79 -8.28
C GLY A 280 -16.63 25.43 -6.91
N LYS A 281 -17.65 25.62 -6.07
CA LYS A 281 -17.48 26.21 -4.74
C LYS A 281 -17.00 25.14 -3.76
N ILE A 282 -15.91 25.44 -3.06
CA ILE A 282 -15.39 24.62 -1.96
C ILE A 282 -16.14 24.96 -0.67
N THR A 283 -16.54 23.92 0.05
CA THR A 283 -16.99 23.97 1.44
C THR A 283 -16.22 22.91 2.23
N ARG A 284 -15.95 23.19 3.50
CA ARG A 284 -15.10 22.35 4.36
C ARG A 284 -15.81 21.99 5.65
N SER A 285 -15.44 20.84 6.20
CA SER A 285 -15.67 20.37 7.55
C SER A 285 -14.43 19.60 8.01
N GLN A 286 -14.43 19.11 9.24
CA GLN A 286 -13.32 18.37 9.82
C GLN A 286 -13.85 17.13 10.53
N PHE A 287 -13.01 16.11 10.59
CA PHE A 287 -13.17 14.96 11.48
C PHE A 287 -11.93 14.87 12.36
N GLU A 288 -12.08 14.27 13.54
CA GLU A 288 -10.93 13.99 14.41
C GLU A 288 -10.28 12.68 13.95
N PRO A 289 -9.06 12.71 13.38
CA PRO A 289 -8.35 11.48 13.09
C PRO A 289 -8.18 10.70 14.39
N ARG A 290 -8.49 9.40 14.36
CA ARG A 290 -8.11 8.55 15.49
C ARG A 290 -6.59 8.57 15.58
N ILE A 291 -6.06 9.18 16.65
CA ILE A 291 -4.69 8.92 17.07
C ILE A 291 -4.63 7.42 17.26
N TYR A 292 -3.75 6.77 16.52
CA TYR A 292 -3.48 5.36 16.67
C TYR A 292 -3.35 5.04 18.17
N ARG A 293 -4.32 4.28 18.70
CA ARG A 293 -4.26 3.70 20.04
C ARG A 293 -4.10 2.22 19.80
N SER A 294 -2.88 1.74 19.97
CA SER A 294 -2.52 0.34 20.13
C SER A 294 -3.69 -0.56 20.53
N LYS A 295 -3.93 -1.65 19.78
CA LYS A 295 -4.80 -2.74 20.25
C LYS A 295 -4.31 -3.35 21.57
N TYR A 296 -3.04 -3.15 21.95
CA TYR A 296 -2.47 -3.61 23.23
C TYR A 296 -2.80 -2.70 24.42
N LEU A 297 -3.19 -1.43 24.21
CA LEU A 297 -3.61 -0.54 25.29
C LEU A 297 -5.02 -0.84 25.82
N SER A 298 -5.83 -1.61 25.08
CA SER A 298 -7.23 -1.87 25.45
C SER A 298 -7.40 -3.00 26.49
N TRP A 299 -6.36 -3.78 26.79
CA TRP A 299 -6.46 -4.95 27.68
C TRP A 299 -5.93 -4.70 29.09
N TYR A 300 -5.21 -3.59 29.33
CA TYR A 300 -4.65 -3.23 30.62
C TYR A 300 -5.05 -1.80 31.02
N ASP A 301 -6.28 -1.67 31.51
CA ASP A 301 -6.66 -0.55 32.37
C ASP A 301 -6.18 -0.86 33.80
N ASP A 302 -4.88 -0.70 34.04
CA ASP A 302 -4.27 -0.22 35.30
C ASP A 302 -2.73 -0.27 35.16
N ASP A 303 -2.09 0.91 35.18
CA ASP A 303 -0.72 1.11 35.67
C ASP A 303 0.46 0.35 34.99
N CYS A 304 0.55 0.33 33.65
CA CYS A 304 1.79 -0.06 32.96
C CYS A 304 2.13 0.89 31.79
N SER A 305 3.27 1.56 31.89
CA SER A 305 3.92 2.26 30.78
C SER A 305 4.11 1.28 29.61
N SER A 306 3.65 1.64 28.42
CA SER A 306 3.83 0.82 27.22
C SER A 306 5.33 0.51 27.02
N TYR A 307 5.65 -0.76 26.77
CA TYR A 307 7.02 -1.19 26.47
C TYR A 307 7.53 -0.55 25.16
N TYR A 308 6.60 -0.24 24.25
CA TYR A 308 6.85 0.49 23.01
C TYR A 308 6.14 1.85 22.97
N ASN A 309 6.74 2.86 22.36
CA ASN A 309 6.15 4.17 22.09
C ASN A 309 5.24 4.12 20.85
N ILE A 310 4.32 5.08 20.71
CA ILE A 310 3.35 5.19 19.60
C ILE A 310 4.02 5.08 18.21
N HIS A 311 5.23 5.60 18.09
CA HIS A 311 6.01 5.58 16.86
C HIS A 311 6.49 4.17 16.49
N GLU A 312 6.82 3.36 17.48
CA GLU A 312 7.28 1.97 17.31
C GLU A 312 6.12 1.08 16.87
N GLU A 313 4.92 1.32 17.38
CA GLU A 313 3.74 0.56 16.98
C GLU A 313 3.27 0.91 15.55
N ILE A 314 3.32 2.19 15.17
CA ILE A 314 3.03 2.61 13.78
C ILE A 314 4.02 1.93 12.81
N LEU A 315 5.30 1.93 13.15
CA LEU A 315 6.37 1.29 12.40
C LEU A 315 6.09 -0.21 12.18
N LEU A 316 5.73 -0.92 13.25
CA LEU A 316 5.35 -2.35 13.20
C LEU A 316 4.11 -2.63 12.36
N GLU A 317 3.21 -1.67 12.27
CA GLU A 317 1.98 -1.78 11.50
C GLU A 317 2.19 -1.55 10.01
N TYR A 318 3.00 -0.56 9.62
CA TYR A 318 3.20 -0.26 8.21
C TYR A 318 4.39 -0.99 7.58
N CYS A 319 5.29 -1.62 8.35
CA CYS A 319 6.42 -2.37 7.78
C CYS A 319 5.98 -3.45 6.77
N GLY A 320 4.78 -4.01 6.94
CA GLY A 320 4.18 -4.94 5.99
C GLY A 320 3.87 -4.32 4.60
N CYS A 321 3.70 -3.00 4.51
CA CYS A 321 3.61 -2.28 3.22
C CYS A 321 4.92 -2.26 2.46
N TYR A 322 6.04 -2.45 3.16
CA TYR A 322 7.38 -2.63 2.60
C TYR A 322 7.73 -4.12 2.45
N GLY A 323 6.80 -5.04 2.72
CA GLY A 323 7.08 -6.49 2.63
C GLY A 323 7.95 -7.02 3.76
N VAL A 324 8.09 -6.27 4.86
CA VAL A 324 8.90 -6.63 6.04
C VAL A 324 8.00 -7.19 7.14
N ASP A 325 8.39 -8.31 7.74
CA ASP A 325 7.66 -8.91 8.85
C ASP A 325 7.82 -8.06 10.12
N SER A 326 6.73 -7.87 10.87
CA SER A 326 6.76 -7.07 12.09
C SER A 326 7.73 -7.63 13.13
N THR A 327 7.95 -8.95 13.18
CA THR A 327 8.94 -9.55 14.12
C THR A 327 10.38 -9.13 13.84
N ASP A 328 10.72 -8.82 12.59
CA ASP A 328 12.06 -8.31 12.25
C ASP A 328 12.22 -6.85 12.72
N VAL A 329 11.17 -6.05 12.61
CA VAL A 329 11.16 -4.67 13.12
C VAL A 329 11.14 -4.64 14.65
N GLU A 330 10.41 -5.55 15.32
CA GLU A 330 10.46 -5.75 16.77
C GLU A 330 11.90 -6.04 17.24
N LEU A 331 12.60 -6.94 16.54
CA LEU A 331 13.98 -7.30 16.87
C LEU A 331 14.95 -6.10 16.79
N LEU A 332 14.79 -5.23 15.80
CA LEU A 332 15.63 -4.03 15.66
C LEU A 332 15.34 -3.00 16.76
N LEU A 333 14.07 -2.82 17.11
CA LEU A 333 13.67 -1.97 18.23
C LEU A 333 14.21 -2.49 19.57
N ASP A 334 14.10 -3.80 19.81
CA ASP A 334 14.63 -4.47 21.01
C ASP A 334 16.16 -4.37 21.11
N TYR A 335 16.86 -4.39 19.97
CA TYR A 335 18.30 -4.16 19.92
C TYR A 335 18.69 -2.70 20.20
N GLY A 336 17.75 -1.76 20.04
CA GLY A 336 17.92 -0.34 20.36
C GLY A 336 18.04 0.60 19.17
N TYR A 337 17.69 0.16 17.95
CA TYR A 337 17.53 1.07 16.83
C TYR A 337 16.36 2.01 17.04
N THR A 338 16.51 3.26 16.66
CA THR A 338 15.43 4.25 16.72
C THR A 338 14.44 4.02 15.58
N CYS A 339 13.19 4.44 15.77
CA CYS A 339 12.21 4.30 14.70
C CYS A 339 12.65 4.99 13.41
N ASP A 340 13.19 6.22 13.49
CA ASP A 340 13.68 6.97 12.31
C ASP A 340 14.72 6.17 11.51
N GLU A 341 15.65 5.49 12.20
CA GLU A 341 16.65 4.63 11.56
C GLU A 341 16.00 3.42 10.89
N ILE A 342 14.97 2.83 11.52
CA ILE A 342 14.24 1.70 10.94
C ILE A 342 13.36 2.18 9.77
N GLU A 343 12.76 3.38 9.81
CA GLU A 343 12.01 3.94 8.67
C GLU A 343 12.93 4.10 7.45
N ASP A 344 14.14 4.63 7.66
CA ASP A 344 15.16 4.74 6.62
C ASP A 344 15.57 3.36 6.09
N MET A 345 15.67 2.35 6.97
CA MET A 345 15.93 0.96 6.57
C MET A 345 14.76 0.31 5.81
N LEU A 346 13.51 0.61 6.16
CA LEU A 346 12.34 0.12 5.43
C LEU A 346 12.32 0.66 3.99
N ALA A 347 12.93 1.82 3.74
CA ALA A 347 13.12 2.37 2.39
C ALA A 347 14.36 1.82 1.65
N ASP A 348 15.37 1.32 2.37
CA ASP A 348 16.57 0.67 1.82
C ASP A 348 16.72 -0.76 2.38
N HIS A 349 16.06 -1.71 1.69
CA HIS A 349 16.05 -3.11 2.08
C HIS A 349 17.44 -3.74 2.24
N ARG A 350 18.47 -3.23 1.55
CA ARG A 350 19.85 -3.74 1.72
C ARG A 350 20.38 -3.39 3.11
N LEU A 351 20.17 -2.15 3.54
CA LEU A 351 20.57 -1.68 4.86
C LEU A 351 19.79 -2.41 5.97
N LEU A 352 18.49 -2.64 5.76
CA LEU A 352 17.65 -3.41 6.67
C LEU A 352 18.15 -4.85 6.84
N HIS A 353 18.45 -5.53 5.74
CA HIS A 353 18.95 -6.91 5.77
C HIS A 353 20.32 -7.02 6.45
N GLU A 354 21.22 -6.07 6.20
CA GLU A 354 22.52 -6.01 6.88
C GLU A 354 22.36 -5.83 8.40
N ALA A 355 21.53 -4.88 8.82
CA ALA A 355 21.25 -4.64 10.24
C ALA A 355 20.59 -5.87 10.91
N LEU A 356 19.58 -6.47 10.28
CA LEU A 356 18.92 -7.67 10.79
C LEU A 356 19.85 -8.86 10.89
N ARG A 357 20.72 -9.08 9.91
CA ARG A 357 21.70 -10.17 9.95
C ARG A 357 22.66 -9.98 11.12
N ASP A 358 23.20 -8.79 11.30
CA ASP A 358 24.16 -8.50 12.36
C ASP A 358 23.50 -8.63 13.75
N VAL A 359 22.26 -8.15 13.91
CA VAL A 359 21.48 -8.29 15.14
C VAL A 359 21.12 -9.75 15.42
N LYS A 360 20.62 -10.49 14.41
CA LYS A 360 20.31 -11.92 14.54
C LYS A 360 21.54 -12.77 14.85
N TYR A 361 22.71 -12.40 14.30
CA TYR A 361 23.98 -13.04 14.63
C TYR A 361 24.36 -12.80 16.10
N MET A 362 24.21 -11.57 16.60
CA MET A 362 24.47 -11.24 18.01
C MET A 362 23.51 -11.94 18.98
N TYR A 363 22.20 -11.97 18.69
CA TYR A 363 21.22 -12.71 19.51
C TYR A 363 21.33 -14.24 19.34
N GLY A 364 21.89 -14.71 18.22
CA GLY A 364 22.15 -16.11 17.94
C GLY A 364 23.32 -16.71 18.75
N GLU A 365 24.28 -15.89 19.18
CA GLU A 365 25.33 -16.30 20.13
C GLU A 365 24.76 -16.54 21.55
N ASP A 366 23.71 -15.79 21.95
CA ASP A 366 23.09 -15.93 23.28
C ASP A 366 22.22 -17.19 23.45
N ILE A 367 21.80 -17.85 22.37
CA ILE A 367 21.04 -19.11 22.44
C ILE A 367 21.98 -20.33 22.54
N TYR A 368 23.29 -20.16 22.34
CA TYR A 368 24.28 -21.24 22.46
C TYR A 368 25.41 -21.01 23.48
N GLU A 369 25.49 -19.86 24.15
CA GLU A 369 26.39 -19.71 25.32
C GLU A 369 25.74 -20.07 26.68
N GLY A 370 24.43 -20.31 26.73
CA GLY A 370 23.73 -20.69 27.97
C GLY A 370 23.65 -22.19 28.29
N CYS A 371 23.97 -23.06 27.33
CA CYS A 371 23.79 -24.50 27.46
C CYS A 371 24.98 -25.27 26.88
N TYR A 372 26.06 -25.42 27.67
CA TYR A 372 26.89 -26.63 27.86
C TYR A 372 28.32 -26.25 28.31
N GLY A 373 28.68 -26.62 29.55
CA GLY A 373 30.08 -26.78 29.97
C GLY A 373 30.44 -26.03 31.28
N GLY A 374 30.59 -26.67 32.43
CA GLY A 374 30.83 -28.09 32.60
C GLY A 374 30.77 -28.58 34.05
N ALA A 375 30.69 -29.90 34.12
CA ALA A 375 30.99 -30.69 35.29
C ALA A 375 32.39 -30.35 35.83
N PHE A 376 32.47 -30.00 37.11
CA PHE A 376 33.20 -30.70 38.17
C PHE A 376 32.67 -30.27 39.54
#